data_AF-A0A160MG52-F1
#
_entry.id   AF-A0A160MG52-F1
#
_cell.length_a   1.000
_cell.length_b   1.000
_cell.length_c   1.000
_cell.angle_alpha   90.00
_cell.angle_beta   90.00
_cell.angle_gamma   90.00
#
_symmetry.space_group_name_H-M   'P 1'
#
loop_
_entity.id
_entity.type
_entity.pdbx_description
1 polymer ?
#
loop_
_entity_poly.entity_id
_entity_poly.type
_entity_poly.pdbx_seq_one_letter_code
_entity_poly.pdbx_strand_id
1 'polypeptide(L)' 'MNKILWLSDGLKLHSHRDSDQEETWLTTAKVAFEKGLDDLEKNILKLEESDPACLFYPRLKQHDDKSGILIEL' A
#
# COMPACT_ATOMS: atom_id res chain seq x y z
N MET A 1 -13.37 12.62 13.54
CA MET A 1 -12.73 11.46 14.16
C MET A 1 -11.30 11.46 13.65
N ASN A 2 -10.32 11.62 14.52
CA ASN A 2 -8.93 11.79 14.10
C ASN A 2 -8.26 10.42 14.07
N LYS A 3 -7.42 10.15 13.06
CA LYS A 3 -6.68 8.89 12.94
C LYS A 3 -5.21 9.18 12.69
N ILE A 4 -4.33 8.35 13.26
CA ILE A 4 -2.89 8.37 13.02
C ILE A 4 -2.51 7.03 12.38
N LEU A 5 -1.76 7.09 11.28
CA LEU A 5 -1.31 5.92 10.53
C LEU A 5 0.20 5.93 10.39
N TRP A 6 0.85 4.85 10.81
CA TRP A 6 2.27 4.57 10.58
C TRP A 6 2.40 3.27 9.80
N LEU A 7 3.20 3.28 8.73
CA LEU A 7 3.38 2.14 7.84
C LEU A 7 4.86 2.00 7.43
N SER A 8 5.30 0.77 7.20
CA SER A 8 6.47 0.49 6.35
C SER A 8 6.11 0.70 4.87
N ASP A 9 7.14 0.86 4.03
CA ASP A 9 6.99 0.93 2.58
C ASP A 9 6.41 -0.36 1.97
N GLY A 10 6.60 -1.51 2.62
CA GLY A 10 5.93 -2.77 2.26
C GLY A 10 4.40 -2.72 2.28
N LEU A 11 3.77 -1.72 2.91
CA LEU A 11 2.32 -1.48 2.88
C LEU A 11 1.90 -0.32 1.97
N LYS A 12 2.84 0.26 1.21
CA LYS A 12 2.55 1.36 0.29
C LYS A 12 1.91 0.83 -1.00
N LEU A 13 0.79 1.40 -1.42
CA LEU A 13 0.24 1.15 -2.75
C LEU A 13 1.19 1.69 -3.84
N HIS A 14 1.32 0.95 -4.93
CA HIS A 14 2.13 1.35 -6.08
C HIS A 14 1.20 1.69 -7.26
N SER A 15 1.48 2.79 -7.93
CA SER A 15 0.79 3.13 -9.18
C SER A 15 1.35 2.30 -10.33
N HIS A 16 0.54 2.10 -11.37
CA HIS A 16 1.01 1.43 -12.58
C HIS A 16 2.08 2.30 -13.24
N ARG A 17 3.09 1.68 -13.87
CA ARG A 17 4.23 2.39 -14.48
C ARG A 17 3.83 3.37 -15.58
N ASP A 18 2.69 3.11 -16.22
CA ASP A 18 2.14 3.91 -17.33
C ASP A 18 1.09 4.93 -16.84
N SER A 19 0.82 4.99 -15.53
CA SER A 19 -0.04 6.03 -14.95
C SER A 19 0.80 7.23 -14.51
N ASP A 20 0.21 8.42 -14.57
CA ASP A 20 0.79 9.60 -13.92
C ASP A 20 1.05 9.26 -12.45
N GLN A 21 2.14 9.78 -11.87
CA GLN A 21 2.49 9.51 -10.49
C GLN A 21 1.39 10.01 -9.56
N GLU A 22 0.43 9.14 -9.25
CA GLU A 22 -0.57 9.39 -8.23
C GLU A 22 0.13 9.60 -6.88
N GLU A 23 -0.51 10.36 -5.99
CA GLU A 23 -0.12 10.47 -4.59
C GLU A 23 -0.36 9.14 -3.86
N THR A 24 0.44 8.14 -4.19
CA THR A 24 0.36 6.75 -3.72
C THR A 24 0.29 6.64 -2.21
N TRP A 25 1.03 7.48 -1.48
CA TRP A 25 0.95 7.55 -0.01
C TRP A 25 -0.40 8.07 0.48
N LEU A 26 -0.97 9.08 -0.18
CA LEU A 26 -2.29 9.59 0.18
C LEU A 26 -3.38 8.55 -0.12
N THR A 27 -3.29 7.85 -1.25
CA THR A 27 -4.20 6.75 -1.59
C THR A 27 -4.07 5.60 -0.59
N THR A 28 -2.85 5.23 -0.19
CA THR A 28 -2.58 4.24 0.85
C THR A 28 -3.26 4.63 2.16
N ALA A 29 -3.08 5.88 2.59
CA ALA A 29 -3.68 6.39 3.81
C ALA A 29 -5.22 6.37 3.76
N LYS A 30 -5.81 6.78 2.63
CA LYS A 30 -7.27 6.70 2.43
C LYS A 30 -7.79 5.28 2.59
N VAL A 31 -7.15 4.30 1.94
CA VAL A 31 -7.54 2.89 2.05
C VAL A 31 -7.44 2.40 3.49
N ALA A 32 -6.34 2.68 4.19
CA ALA A 32 -6.17 2.29 5.59
C ALA A 32 -7.20 2.94 6.51
N PHE A 33 -7.50 4.23 6.32
CA PHE A 33 -8.47 4.94 7.17
C PHE A 33 -9.92 4.49 6.95
N GLU A 34 -10.27 4.14 5.72
CA GLU A 34 -11.63 3.72 5.34
C GLU A 34 -11.89 2.24 5.59
N LYS A 35 -10.90 1.37 5.33
CA LYS A 35 -11.06 -0.08 5.29
C LYS A 35 -10.19 -0.85 6.29
N GLY A 36 -9.27 -0.16 6.97
CA GLY A 36 -8.33 -0.78 7.91
C GLY A 36 -7.08 -1.36 7.25
N LEU A 37 -6.15 -1.84 8.09
CA LEU A 37 -4.85 -2.35 7.66
C LEU A 37 -4.94 -3.70 6.94
N ASP A 38 -5.84 -4.59 7.39
CA ASP A 38 -6.01 -5.91 6.78
C ASP A 38 -6.43 -5.82 5.30
N ASP A 39 -7.30 -4.88 4.96
CA ASP A 39 -7.72 -4.68 3.58
C ASP A 39 -6.65 -3.96 2.74
N LEU A 40 -5.84 -3.10 3.35
CA LEU A 40 -4.66 -2.54 2.70
C LEU A 40 -3.67 -3.67 2.36
N GLU A 41 -3.35 -4.54 3.31
CA GLU A 41 -2.47 -5.69 3.11
C GLU A 41 -2.97 -6.61 2.00
N LYS A 42 -4.26 -6.98 2.00
CA LYS A 42 -4.84 -7.81 0.93
C LYS A 42 -4.69 -7.18 -0.45
N ASN A 43 -4.80 -5.85 -0.58
CA ASN A 43 -4.61 -5.18 -1.86
C ASN A 43 -3.16 -5.25 -2.32
N ILE A 44 -2.22 -5.05 -1.39
CA ILE A 44 -0.78 -5.21 -1.67
C ILE A 44 -0.48 -6.63 -2.10
N LEU A 45 -0.94 -7.65 -1.36
CA LEU A 45 -0.70 -9.05 -1.69
C LEU A 45 -1.23 -9.43 -3.07
N LYS A 46 -2.44 -8.99 -3.44
CA LYS A 46 -2.98 -9.20 -4.79
C LYS A 46 -2.10 -8.56 -5.87
N LEU A 47 -1.59 -7.35 -5.60
CA LEU A 47 -0.69 -6.66 -6.51
C LEU A 47 0.66 -7.39 -6.61
N GLU A 48 1.20 -7.87 -5.48
CA GLU A 48 2.37 -8.76 -5.38
C GLU A 48 2.25 -10.06 -6.17
N GLU A 49 1.09 -10.71 -6.10
CA GLU A 49 0.80 -11.94 -6.85
C GLU A 49 0.59 -11.67 -8.34
N SER A 50 0.01 -10.52 -8.70
CA SER A 50 -0.29 -10.18 -10.10
C SER A 50 0.92 -9.68 -10.90
N ASP A 51 1.95 -9.16 -10.24
CA ASP A 51 3.19 -8.66 -10.85
C ASP A 51 4.45 -9.16 -10.10
N PRO A 52 4.75 -10.47 -10.09
CA PRO A 52 5.87 -11.01 -9.31
C PRO A 52 7.24 -10.45 -9.72
N ALA A 53 7.38 -10.06 -10.98
CA ALA A 53 8.60 -9.49 -11.55
C ALA A 53 8.70 -7.96 -11.37
N CYS A 54 7.71 -7.32 -10.74
CA CYS A 54 7.67 -5.87 -10.47
C CYS A 54 7.81 -5.00 -11.73
N LEU A 55 7.26 -5.45 -12.87
CA LEU A 55 7.40 -4.79 -14.16
C LEU A 55 6.37 -3.68 -14.38
N PHE A 56 5.20 -3.82 -13.78
CA PHE A 56 4.03 -2.96 -13.99
C PHE A 56 3.78 -2.05 -12.80
N TYR A 57 4.08 -2.49 -11.59
CA TYR A 57 4.02 -1.71 -10.38
C TYR A 57 5.43 -1.63 -9.78
N PRO A 58 6.19 -0.55 -10.03
CA PRO A 58 7.61 -0.52 -9.70
C PRO A 58 7.90 -0.70 -8.20
N ARG A 59 8.65 -1.77 -7.89
CA ARG A 59 9.16 -2.13 -6.54
C ARG A 59 10.46 -2.90 -6.65
N LEU A 60 11.25 -2.93 -5.58
CA LEU A 60 12.56 -3.60 -5.54
C LEU A 60 12.46 -5.13 -5.53
N LYS A 61 11.45 -5.68 -4.85
CA LYS A 61 11.22 -7.12 -4.69
C LYS A 61 9.73 -7.43 -4.66
N GLN A 62 9.35 -8.68 -4.91
CA GLN A 62 7.94 -9.09 -4.89
C GLN A 62 7.33 -8.91 -3.50
N HIS A 63 8.01 -9.35 -2.46
CA HIS A 63 7.53 -9.28 -1.09
C HIS A 63 8.45 -8.41 -0.25
N ASP A 64 7.91 -7.35 0.33
CA ASP A 64 8.56 -6.58 1.39
C ASP A 64 7.96 -6.85 2.76
N ASP A 65 8.71 -6.49 3.80
CA ASP A 65 8.29 -6.58 5.19
C ASP A 65 7.16 -5.56 5.44
N LYS A 66 6.03 -6.06 5.93
CA LYS A 66 4.79 -5.30 6.12
C LYS A 66 4.60 -5.02 7.60
N SER A 67 4.53 -3.74 7.97
CA SER A 67 4.29 -3.31 9.34
C SER A 67 3.43 -2.07 9.33
N GLY A 68 2.33 -2.09 10.10
CA GLY A 68 1.38 -0.98 10.14
C GLY A 68 0.77 -0.81 11.52
N ILE A 69 0.54 0.44 11.92
CA ILE A 69 -0.18 0.83 13.12
C ILE A 69 -1.21 1.89 12.73
N LEU A 70 -2.48 1.62 13.03
CA LEU A 70 -3.59 2.56 12.87
C LEU A 70 -4.18 2.85 14.25
N ILE A 71 -4.16 4.12 14.65
CA ILE A 71 -4.69 4.60 15.93
C ILE A 71 -5.89 5.49 15.64
N GLU A 72 -7.02 5.21 16.28
CA GLU A 72 -8.20 6.07 16.28
C GLU A 72 -8.27 6.87 17.59
N LEU A 73 -8.48 8.18 17.49
CA LEU A 73 -8.53 9.13 18.60
C LEU A 73 -9.96 9.57 18.92
#